data_AF-A0A8T1MS86-F1
#
_entry.id   AF-A0A8T1MS86-F1
#
_cell.length_a   1.000
_cell.length_b   1.000
_cell.length_c   1.000
_cell.angle_alpha   90.00
_cell.angle_beta   90.00
_cell.angle_gamma   90.00
#
_symmetry.space_group_name_H-M   'P 1'
#
loop_
_entity.id
_entity.type
_entity.pdbx_description
1 polymer ?
#
loop_
_entity_poly.entity_id
_entity_poly.type
_entity_poly.pdbx_seq_one_letter_code
_entity_poly.pdbx_strand_id
1 'polypeptide(L)'
;MDVVGKFGLMFTDTDIGAGGCVSLYAATCSEALQFLVTNFERWHRRILAEQERCLGLERTIEQLARQHRALELQLAQYYAPLDSASFETVRAPQGGTLRRADTFERSASVHLESVGSTEDDQFFDAVSVMQHQSNEALAASDLNPPTQVRLSLPRTEGVRASATSLISLESVDESSGSDSCAEGSTESELQLRRPPPATSERHRGSYTEAVRASVPPVSLTVRKRRTTIPPSPKIALNLWSIIKNGIGKDITKIPLPVNFNEPISFLQRASEDLTYSELLDRASETKDPVEQMAWVAAFSVSCYATTAIRTGKPFNPLWGETFEFDRSDDSYGWRLIAEQVSHHPPGSALYCESVRHGWKVWLEFYLVSKFRGKYMSVFPKGTVNLLLPDGSRYTWTKATTVVHNLIVGSLWIDNYGDVVIRNHTSGYNCPMRFIAHSYFGRGPPKQVTGVIQNPSGTPKCLIRGCWDSHIESQPVSEDGSPVGDSKLLWRATPPPPGSENIYNFSLFTVELNEMEPGVAPTDSRLRPDQRLMEDGAWDQANEEKRRIEQKQRAKRHRWEEEQASSSEPLDPLFTPCWFSLVTDNVTGEQSYVYTGKYWEAKSRQDWSCCPDIY
;
A
#
# COMPACT_ATOMS: atom_id res chain seq x y z
N MET A 1 -0.10 5.80 44.06
CA MET A 1 0.62 7.08 44.14
C MET A 1 1.22 7.34 45.52
N ASP A 2 0.65 6.82 46.61
CA ASP A 2 1.19 7.05 47.97
C ASP A 2 2.54 6.41 48.32
N VAL A 3 2.96 5.34 47.62
CA VAL A 3 4.27 4.69 47.90
C VAL A 3 5.44 5.44 47.25
N VAL A 4 5.20 6.07 46.10
CA VAL A 4 6.23 6.86 45.38
C VAL A 4 6.51 8.18 46.08
N GLY A 5 5.50 8.78 46.72
CA GLY A 5 5.68 10.00 47.53
C GLY A 5 6.55 9.80 48.77
N LYS A 6 6.59 8.58 49.35
CA LYS A 6 7.44 8.26 50.51
C LYS A 6 8.92 8.05 50.13
N PHE A 7 9.22 7.60 48.91
CA PHE A 7 10.60 7.43 48.44
C PHE A 7 11.29 8.77 48.14
N GLY A 8 10.53 9.80 47.75
CA GLY A 8 11.08 11.11 47.40
C GLY A 8 11.52 12.00 48.58
N LEU A 9 11.17 11.65 49.81
CA LEU A 9 11.43 12.48 51.01
C LEU A 9 12.65 12.02 51.84
N MET A 10 13.35 10.94 51.47
CA MET A 10 14.49 10.42 52.25
C MET A 10 15.85 11.03 51.93
N PHE A 11 15.96 11.97 50.99
CA PHE A 11 17.24 12.57 50.59
C PHE A 11 17.44 14.03 51.00
N THR A 12 16.55 14.59 51.82
CA THR A 12 16.68 15.97 52.31
C THR A 12 16.36 16.05 53.79
N ASP A 13 17.22 15.50 54.65
CA ASP A 13 17.60 16.14 55.91
C ASP A 13 18.68 15.31 56.63
N THR A 14 19.80 15.97 56.87
CA THR A 14 20.97 15.51 57.63
C THR A 14 20.68 15.54 59.13
N ASP A 15 20.56 14.37 59.77
CA ASP A 15 21.12 14.02 61.10
C ASP A 15 20.53 12.69 61.64
N ILE A 16 20.84 11.57 60.97
CA ILE A 16 20.57 10.24 61.51
C ILE A 16 21.85 9.40 61.35
N GLY A 17 22.47 9.02 62.47
CA GLY A 17 23.69 8.23 62.49
C GLY A 17 23.58 6.91 61.68
N ALA A 18 24.71 6.39 61.21
CA ALA A 18 24.78 5.24 60.29
C ALA A 18 23.94 4.01 60.69
N GLY A 19 23.69 3.79 61.99
CA GLY A 19 22.80 2.72 62.47
C GLY A 19 21.30 2.98 62.27
N GLY A 20 20.85 4.25 62.31
CA GLY A 20 19.45 4.62 62.10
C GLY A 20 19.06 4.68 60.62
N CYS A 21 20.02 4.96 59.73
CA CYS A 21 19.79 4.93 58.28
C CYS A 21 19.56 3.49 57.78
N VAL A 22 20.32 2.52 58.31
CA VAL A 22 20.14 1.08 57.99
C VAL A 22 18.80 0.54 58.54
N SER A 23 18.39 0.92 59.74
CA SER A 23 17.10 0.47 60.29
C SER A 23 15.91 1.07 59.52
N LEU A 24 16.01 2.32 59.08
CA LEU A 24 14.97 2.99 58.30
C LEU A 24 14.86 2.37 56.89
N TYR A 25 15.99 2.01 56.28
CA TYR A 25 16.03 1.31 54.99
C TYR A 25 15.48 -0.12 55.09
N ALA A 26 15.82 -0.85 56.16
CA ALA A 26 15.26 -2.18 56.42
C ALA A 26 13.74 -2.12 56.67
N ALA A 27 13.27 -1.11 57.42
CA ALA A 27 11.85 -0.90 57.68
C ALA A 27 11.08 -0.58 56.39
N THR A 28 11.60 0.29 55.53
CA THR A 28 10.97 0.61 54.23
C THR A 28 11.00 -0.58 53.26
N CYS A 29 12.08 -1.36 53.22
CA CYS A 29 12.13 -2.59 52.44
C CYS A 29 11.10 -3.61 52.93
N SER A 30 10.92 -3.73 54.25
CA SER A 30 9.90 -4.60 54.86
C SER A 30 8.48 -4.11 54.52
N GLU A 31 8.21 -2.80 54.59
CA GLU A 31 6.92 -2.22 54.19
C GLU A 31 6.65 -2.45 52.69
N ALA A 32 7.65 -2.29 51.83
CA ALA A 32 7.53 -2.52 50.40
C ALA A 32 7.29 -4.01 50.08
N LEU A 33 8.02 -4.92 50.71
CA LEU A 33 7.81 -6.37 50.58
C LEU A 33 6.41 -6.76 51.06
N GLN A 34 5.97 -6.22 52.19
CA GLN A 34 4.65 -6.51 52.73
C GLN A 34 3.53 -5.94 51.86
N PHE A 35 3.73 -4.74 51.28
CA PHE A 35 2.82 -4.19 50.28
C PHE A 35 2.76 -5.07 49.02
N LEU A 36 3.91 -5.51 48.51
CA LEU A 36 3.98 -6.39 47.34
C LEU A 36 3.31 -7.74 47.60
N VAL A 37 3.59 -8.40 48.72
CA VAL A 37 2.99 -9.68 49.10
C VAL A 37 1.47 -9.53 49.31
N THR A 38 1.04 -8.49 50.00
CA THR A 38 -0.39 -8.26 50.28
C THR A 38 -1.18 -7.96 49.01
N ASN A 39 -0.55 -7.30 48.03
CA ASN A 39 -1.21 -6.92 46.80
C ASN A 39 -1.02 -7.96 45.67
N PHE A 40 0.03 -8.77 45.67
CA PHE A 40 0.38 -9.68 44.58
C PHE A 40 -0.82 -10.49 44.07
N GLU A 41 -1.55 -11.16 44.97
CA GLU A 41 -2.75 -11.95 44.64
C GLU A 41 -3.88 -11.13 44.00
N ARG A 42 -3.99 -9.84 44.35
CA ARG A 42 -4.97 -8.92 43.75
C ARG A 42 -4.55 -8.52 42.34
N TRP A 43 -3.27 -8.20 42.13
CA TRP A 43 -2.76 -7.84 40.80
C TRP A 43 -2.72 -9.05 39.88
N HIS A 44 -2.29 -10.21 40.38
CA HIS A 44 -2.30 -11.47 39.65
C HIS A 44 -3.70 -11.84 39.18
N ARG A 45 -4.72 -11.78 40.06
CA ARG A 45 -6.12 -11.98 39.66
C ARG A 45 -6.61 -10.95 38.65
N ARG A 46 -6.23 -9.68 38.76
CA ARG A 46 -6.58 -8.65 37.77
C ARG A 46 -5.94 -8.92 36.41
N ILE A 47 -4.68 -9.34 36.38
CA ILE A 47 -3.97 -9.71 35.14
C ILE A 47 -4.63 -10.93 34.50
N LEU A 48 -4.94 -11.97 35.28
CA LEU A 48 -5.64 -13.16 34.78
C LEU A 48 -7.05 -12.82 34.27
N ALA A 49 -7.82 -12.02 35.01
CA ALA A 49 -9.14 -11.57 34.58
C ALA A 49 -9.06 -10.72 33.30
N GLU A 50 -8.03 -9.88 33.18
CA GLU A 50 -7.78 -9.08 31.97
C GLU A 50 -7.35 -9.97 30.79
N GLN A 51 -6.53 -11.00 31.02
CA GLN A 51 -6.18 -12.01 30.02
C GLN A 51 -7.41 -12.78 29.55
N GLU A 52 -8.26 -13.25 30.46
CA GLU A 52 -9.53 -13.92 30.14
C GLU A 52 -10.48 -12.99 29.36
N ARG A 53 -10.57 -11.72 29.76
CA ARG A 53 -11.35 -10.70 29.06
C ARG A 53 -10.80 -10.47 27.64
N CYS A 54 -9.48 -10.37 27.49
CA CYS A 54 -8.83 -10.23 26.18
C CYS A 54 -9.10 -11.45 25.30
N LEU A 55 -8.97 -12.68 25.83
CA LEU A 55 -9.28 -13.91 25.12
C LEU A 55 -10.76 -14.01 24.74
N GLY A 56 -11.66 -13.57 25.62
CA GLY A 56 -13.10 -13.50 25.33
C GLY A 56 -13.42 -12.52 24.20
N LEU A 57 -12.80 -11.33 24.25
CA LEU A 57 -12.91 -10.33 23.18
C LEU A 57 -12.32 -10.84 21.87
N GLU A 58 -11.17 -11.52 21.88
CA GLU A 58 -10.57 -12.13 20.70
C GLU A 58 -11.53 -13.13 20.05
N ARG A 59 -12.12 -14.04 20.84
CA ARG A 59 -13.14 -14.99 20.35
C ARG A 59 -14.36 -14.28 19.77
N THR A 60 -14.79 -13.19 20.41
CA THR A 60 -15.96 -12.40 19.98
C THR A 60 -15.69 -11.70 18.65
N ILE A 61 -14.50 -11.10 18.52
CA ILE A 61 -14.02 -10.48 17.29
C ILE A 61 -13.89 -11.51 16.17
N GLU A 62 -13.32 -12.68 16.43
CA GLU A 62 -13.23 -13.77 15.45
C GLU A 62 -14.61 -14.27 15.02
N GLN A 63 -15.59 -14.30 15.93
CA GLN A 63 -16.97 -14.66 15.60
C GLN A 63 -17.64 -13.57 14.75
N LEU A 64 -17.50 -12.29 15.12
CA LEU A 64 -18.04 -11.16 14.36
C LEU A 64 -17.42 -11.07 12.97
N ALA A 65 -16.10 -11.26 12.84
CA ALA A 65 -15.40 -11.30 11.56
C ALA A 65 -15.98 -12.39 10.64
N ARG A 66 -16.19 -13.60 11.20
CA ARG A 66 -16.82 -14.72 10.47
C ARG A 66 -18.27 -14.41 10.06
N GLN A 67 -19.08 -13.86 10.96
CA GLN A 67 -20.48 -13.53 10.68
C GLN A 67 -20.62 -12.42 9.63
N HIS A 68 -19.85 -11.33 9.77
CA HIS A 68 -19.82 -10.24 8.80
C HIS A 68 -19.45 -10.78 7.40
N ARG A 69 -18.45 -11.65 7.33
CA ARG A 69 -18.01 -12.23 6.06
C ARG A 69 -19.06 -13.16 5.45
N ALA A 70 -19.75 -13.96 6.26
CA ALA A 70 -20.84 -14.81 5.78
C ALA A 70 -21.96 -13.97 5.15
N LEU A 71 -22.30 -12.84 5.76
CA LEU A 71 -23.28 -11.90 5.23
C LEU A 71 -22.81 -11.25 3.92
N GLU A 72 -21.55 -10.82 3.83
CA GLU A 72 -20.99 -10.28 2.58
C GLU A 72 -21.09 -11.28 1.43
N LEU A 73 -20.79 -12.56 1.66
CA LEU A 73 -20.88 -13.59 0.63
C LEU A 73 -22.33 -13.87 0.22
N GLN A 74 -23.26 -13.89 1.18
CA GLN A 74 -24.70 -14.02 0.88
C GLN A 74 -25.21 -12.85 0.05
N LEU A 75 -24.81 -11.61 0.40
CA LEU A 75 -25.15 -10.42 -0.38
C LEU A 75 -24.53 -10.47 -1.78
N ALA A 76 -23.27 -10.88 -1.91
CA ALA A 76 -22.62 -11.02 -3.21
C ALA A 76 -23.31 -12.06 -4.12
N GLN A 77 -23.84 -13.15 -3.54
CA GLN A 77 -24.64 -14.13 -4.27
C GLN A 77 -26.03 -13.60 -4.65
N TYR A 78 -26.64 -12.79 -3.78
CA TYR A 78 -27.97 -12.24 -4.00
C TYR A 78 -27.98 -11.09 -5.03
N TYR A 79 -26.89 -10.32 -5.11
CA TYR A 79 -26.73 -9.18 -6.02
C TYR A 79 -25.84 -9.46 -7.23
N ALA A 80 -25.49 -10.72 -7.51
CA ALA A 80 -24.81 -11.09 -8.75
C ALA A 80 -25.70 -10.69 -9.96
N PRO A 81 -25.18 -10.02 -11.00
CA PRO A 81 -25.99 -9.60 -12.14
C PRO A 81 -26.59 -10.83 -12.84
N LEU A 82 -27.93 -10.86 -12.93
CA LEU A 82 -28.64 -11.74 -13.85
C LEU A 82 -28.42 -11.22 -15.28
N ASP A 83 -27.36 -11.67 -15.95
CA ASP A 83 -27.23 -11.47 -17.39
C ASP A 83 -27.55 -12.75 -18.16
N SER A 84 -28.61 -12.63 -18.96
CA SER A 84 -28.97 -13.43 -20.15
C SER A 84 -29.42 -14.88 -19.96
N ALA A 85 -30.70 -15.07 -19.63
CA ALA A 85 -31.47 -16.20 -20.14
C ALA A 85 -32.90 -15.76 -20.53
N SER A 86 -33.07 -15.57 -21.84
CA SER A 86 -34.29 -15.73 -22.63
C SER A 86 -35.64 -15.32 -22.01
N PHE A 87 -36.16 -14.21 -22.50
CA PHE A 87 -37.59 -13.98 -22.68
C PHE A 87 -38.20 -15.15 -23.47
N GLU A 88 -38.89 -16.07 -22.81
CA GLU A 88 -39.89 -16.91 -23.45
C GLU A 88 -41.27 -16.60 -22.86
N THR A 89 -42.11 -16.08 -23.74
CA THR A 89 -43.53 -15.84 -23.53
C THR A 89 -44.25 -17.19 -23.48
N VAL A 90 -44.79 -17.59 -22.33
CA VAL A 90 -45.78 -18.67 -22.27
C VAL A 90 -47.02 -18.21 -21.53
N ARG A 91 -48.14 -18.28 -22.27
CA ARG A 91 -49.51 -17.96 -21.85
C ARG A 91 -49.94 -18.74 -20.62
N ALA A 92 -50.76 -18.11 -19.79
CA ALA A 92 -51.52 -18.74 -18.72
C ALA A 92 -52.45 -19.85 -19.25
N PRO A 93 -52.65 -20.91 -18.44
CA PRO A 93 -54.01 -21.35 -18.18
C PRO A 93 -54.32 -21.55 -16.68
N GLN A 94 -55.61 -21.57 -16.44
CA GLN A 94 -56.34 -21.52 -15.19
C GLN A 94 -56.19 -22.78 -14.31
N GLY A 95 -56.26 -22.57 -12.98
CA GLY A 95 -57.00 -23.42 -12.05
C GLY A 95 -56.37 -24.74 -11.60
N GLY A 96 -56.20 -24.91 -10.28
CA GLY A 96 -56.19 -26.24 -9.66
C GLY A 96 -55.20 -26.46 -8.52
N THR A 97 -55.70 -26.28 -7.28
CA THR A 97 -55.41 -27.05 -6.06
C THR A 97 -53.99 -27.58 -5.74
N LEU A 98 -53.45 -27.02 -4.65
CA LEU A 98 -52.63 -27.63 -3.60
C LEU A 98 -52.40 -29.15 -3.70
N ARG A 99 -51.14 -29.57 -3.79
CA ARG A 99 -50.62 -30.76 -3.10
C ARG A 99 -49.13 -30.62 -2.73
N ARG A 100 -48.88 -30.97 -1.47
CA ARG A 100 -47.62 -31.12 -0.75
C ARG A 100 -46.82 -32.29 -1.33
N ALA A 101 -45.52 -32.11 -1.57
CA ALA A 101 -44.58 -33.21 -1.78
C ALA A 101 -43.15 -32.79 -1.36
N ASP A 102 -42.75 -33.31 -0.20
CA ASP A 102 -41.44 -33.90 0.14
C ASP A 102 -40.17 -33.33 -0.52
N THR A 103 -39.43 -32.57 0.28
CA THR A 103 -38.01 -32.28 0.10
C THR A 103 -37.18 -33.52 0.37
N PHE A 104 -36.56 -34.06 -0.68
CA PHE A 104 -35.54 -35.09 -0.61
C PHE A 104 -34.19 -34.41 -0.30
N GLU A 105 -33.69 -34.57 0.93
CA GLU A 105 -32.32 -34.22 1.29
C GLU A 105 -31.35 -35.11 0.51
N ARG A 106 -30.47 -34.50 -0.30
CA ARG A 106 -29.29 -35.17 -0.86
C ARG A 106 -28.06 -34.58 -0.19
N SER A 107 -27.57 -35.31 0.81
CA SER A 107 -26.31 -35.06 1.50
C SER A 107 -25.14 -35.10 0.51
N ALA A 108 -24.35 -34.04 0.46
CA ALA A 108 -22.99 -34.05 -0.09
C ALA A 108 -22.04 -33.80 1.06
N SER A 109 -21.53 -34.87 1.66
CA SER A 109 -20.46 -34.86 2.64
C SER A 109 -19.13 -34.55 1.93
N VAL A 110 -18.58 -33.36 2.16
CA VAL A 110 -17.15 -33.07 1.87
C VAL A 110 -16.41 -33.20 3.19
N HIS A 111 -15.56 -34.22 3.28
CA HIS A 111 -14.63 -34.40 4.39
C HIS A 111 -13.64 -33.24 4.43
N LEU A 112 -13.70 -32.46 5.50
CA LEU A 112 -12.70 -31.48 5.88
C LEU A 112 -11.72 -32.19 6.82
N GLU A 113 -10.62 -32.71 6.30
CA GLU A 113 -9.52 -33.17 7.14
C GLU A 113 -8.86 -31.96 7.80
N SER A 114 -8.88 -31.96 9.14
CA SER A 114 -8.12 -31.00 9.94
C SER A 114 -6.63 -31.29 9.77
N VAL A 115 -5.92 -30.42 9.06
CA VAL A 115 -4.45 -30.42 9.11
C VAL A 115 -4.06 -29.92 10.50
N GLY A 116 -3.75 -30.85 11.39
CA GLY A 116 -3.14 -30.57 12.68
C GLY A 116 -1.72 -30.05 12.45
N SER A 117 -1.47 -28.79 12.80
CA SER A 117 -0.11 -28.26 12.91
C SER A 117 0.44 -28.62 14.29
N THR A 118 1.18 -29.72 14.39
CA THR A 118 2.10 -29.99 15.49
C THR A 118 3.42 -29.25 15.24
N GLU A 119 3.59 -28.18 16.01
CA GLU A 119 4.80 -27.75 16.74
C GLU A 119 6.18 -27.66 16.04
N ASP A 120 6.77 -26.48 16.26
CA ASP A 120 8.21 -26.15 16.34
C ASP A 120 8.99 -25.71 15.08
N ASP A 121 8.58 -24.59 14.48
CA ASP A 121 9.54 -23.65 13.88
C ASP A 121 9.88 -22.57 14.92
N GLN A 122 10.91 -22.83 15.72
CA GLN A 122 11.45 -21.89 16.69
C GLN A 122 11.97 -20.64 16.00
N PHE A 123 11.34 -19.51 16.31
CA PHE A 123 11.68 -18.18 15.83
C PHE A 123 12.88 -17.64 16.63
N PHE A 124 14.08 -17.71 16.05
CA PHE A 124 15.20 -16.85 16.44
C PHE A 124 15.37 -15.78 15.37
N ASP A 125 15.00 -14.54 15.71
CA ASP A 125 15.56 -13.38 15.02
C ASP A 125 16.21 -12.49 16.08
N ALA A 126 17.51 -12.32 15.92
CA ALA A 126 18.39 -11.68 16.88
C ALA A 126 18.06 -10.18 16.96
N VAL A 127 17.88 -9.71 18.18
CA VAL A 127 17.92 -8.28 18.50
C VAL A 127 19.35 -7.80 18.21
N SER A 128 19.57 -7.15 17.06
CA SER A 128 20.76 -6.34 16.87
C SER A 128 20.64 -5.09 17.75
N VAL A 129 21.31 -5.15 18.89
CA VAL A 129 21.48 -4.10 19.88
C VAL A 129 22.05 -2.85 19.21
N MET A 130 21.34 -1.73 19.31
CA MET A 130 21.97 -0.42 19.19
C MET A 130 22.93 -0.25 20.36
N GLN A 131 24.23 -0.33 20.08
CA GLN A 131 25.28 0.05 21.02
C GLN A 131 25.23 1.57 21.23
N HIS A 132 24.64 1.99 22.36
CA HIS A 132 25.13 3.17 23.06
C HIS A 132 26.05 2.69 24.19
N GLN A 133 27.27 3.20 24.16
CA GLN A 133 28.33 2.93 25.14
C GLN A 133 27.92 3.40 26.54
N SER A 134 28.01 2.52 27.52
CA SER A 134 28.47 2.85 28.88
C SER A 134 28.87 1.57 29.62
N ASN A 135 30.14 1.51 30.02
CA ASN A 135 30.72 0.57 31.00
C ASN A 135 29.84 0.53 32.28
N GLU A 136 29.70 -0.56 33.06
CA GLU A 136 30.77 -1.28 33.78
C GLU A 136 30.19 -2.56 34.45
N ALA A 137 31.09 -3.45 34.90
CA ALA A 137 30.89 -4.85 35.26
C ALA A 137 30.06 -5.15 36.54
N LEU A 138 29.50 -6.37 36.65
CA LEU A 138 29.93 -7.42 37.62
C LEU A 138 29.01 -8.66 37.58
N ALA A 139 29.61 -9.84 37.77
CA ALA A 139 29.06 -11.19 37.60
C ALA A 139 28.53 -11.83 38.90
N ALA A 140 27.61 -12.80 38.78
CA ALA A 140 27.38 -13.98 39.67
C ALA A 140 26.05 -14.68 39.26
N SER A 141 26.06 -15.86 38.63
CA SER A 141 26.08 -17.23 39.17
C SER A 141 24.72 -17.80 39.62
N ASP A 142 24.28 -18.84 38.90
CA ASP A 142 23.48 -20.04 39.25
C ASP A 142 22.50 -20.00 40.44
N LEU A 143 21.25 -20.45 40.19
CA LEU A 143 20.56 -21.52 40.94
C LEU A 143 19.24 -21.93 40.24
N ASN A 144 19.05 -23.25 40.09
CA ASN A 144 17.90 -23.93 39.47
C ASN A 144 16.65 -24.01 40.41
N PRO A 145 15.46 -24.40 39.90
CA PRO A 145 14.14 -24.04 40.45
C PRO A 145 13.52 -25.12 41.36
N PRO A 146 12.42 -24.83 42.07
CA PRO A 146 11.53 -25.87 42.58
C PRO A 146 10.11 -25.83 42.01
N THR A 147 9.77 -26.95 41.37
CA THR A 147 8.65 -27.83 41.73
C THR A 147 7.21 -27.33 41.56
N GLN A 148 6.56 -27.93 40.56
CA GLN A 148 5.10 -27.98 40.37
C GLN A 148 4.39 -28.49 41.63
N VAL A 149 3.40 -27.72 42.10
CA VAL A 149 2.35 -28.22 42.99
C VAL A 149 1.05 -28.27 42.21
N ARG A 150 0.59 -29.49 41.96
CA ARG A 150 -0.67 -29.84 41.30
C ARG A 150 -1.80 -29.74 42.34
N LEU A 151 -2.67 -28.74 42.23
CA LEU A 151 -3.89 -28.64 43.04
C LEU A 151 -5.13 -28.92 42.16
N SER A 152 -5.79 -30.02 42.48
CA SER A 152 -7.06 -30.47 41.90
C SER A 152 -8.23 -29.59 42.34
N LEU A 153 -9.03 -29.12 41.37
CA LEU A 153 -10.29 -28.41 41.59
C LEU A 153 -11.50 -29.37 41.46
N PRO A 154 -12.56 -29.20 42.28
CA PRO A 154 -13.80 -29.95 42.12
C PRO A 154 -14.68 -29.39 41.00
N ARG A 155 -15.41 -30.28 40.34
CA ARG A 155 -16.49 -29.98 39.38
C ARG A 155 -17.69 -29.37 40.11
N THR A 156 -18.21 -28.25 39.60
CA THR A 156 -19.59 -27.83 39.85
C THR A 156 -20.23 -27.24 38.58
N GLU A 157 -21.54 -27.38 38.54
CA GLU A 157 -22.42 -27.44 37.39
C GLU A 157 -22.83 -26.09 36.78
N GLY A 158 -23.43 -26.19 35.58
CA GLY A 158 -23.86 -25.08 34.76
C GLY A 158 -24.83 -24.13 35.44
N VAL A 159 -24.71 -22.85 35.06
CA VAL A 159 -25.81 -21.89 35.13
C VAL A 159 -25.91 -21.19 33.77
N ARG A 160 -27.10 -21.30 33.21
CA ARG A 160 -27.60 -20.63 32.01
C ARG A 160 -28.05 -19.23 32.42
N ALA A 161 -27.66 -18.18 31.71
CA ALA A 161 -28.28 -16.87 31.87
C ALA A 161 -28.39 -16.13 30.52
N SER A 162 -29.60 -15.59 30.33
CA SER A 162 -30.19 -15.08 29.10
C SER A 162 -29.69 -13.69 28.67
N ALA A 163 -29.92 -13.42 27.38
CA ALA A 163 -29.92 -12.10 26.78
C ALA A 163 -31.08 -11.23 27.31
N THR A 164 -30.78 -10.00 27.69
CA THR A 164 -31.47 -8.74 27.30
C THR A 164 -30.88 -7.59 28.10
N SER A 165 -30.47 -6.52 27.40
CA SER A 165 -30.97 -5.16 27.60
C SER A 165 -30.11 -4.18 26.81
N LEU A 166 -30.71 -3.66 25.73
CA LEU A 166 -30.35 -2.40 25.11
C LEU A 166 -31.20 -1.29 25.74
N ILE A 167 -30.71 -0.06 25.52
CA ILE A 167 -31.37 1.25 25.65
C ILE A 167 -31.16 1.93 27.02
N SER A 168 -30.35 2.99 27.01
CA SER A 168 -30.83 4.38 27.20
C SER A 168 -29.65 5.33 27.35
N LEU A 169 -29.57 6.33 26.46
CA LEU A 169 -29.52 7.75 26.83
C LEU A 169 -29.62 8.62 25.56
N GLU A 170 -30.85 9.12 25.38
CA GLU A 170 -31.27 10.41 24.83
C GLU A 170 -30.35 11.58 25.23
N SER A 171 -30.38 12.79 24.67
CA SER A 171 -30.94 13.46 23.49
C SER A 171 -30.45 14.91 23.65
N VAL A 172 -30.17 15.64 22.56
CA VAL A 172 -30.29 17.10 22.58
C VAL A 172 -30.75 17.56 21.20
N ASP A 173 -31.97 18.09 21.16
CA ASP A 173 -32.59 18.79 20.03
C ASP A 173 -31.86 20.09 19.70
N GLU A 174 -31.88 20.50 18.42
CA GLU A 174 -32.34 21.85 18.05
C GLU A 174 -33.00 21.83 16.66
N SER A 175 -34.21 22.37 16.65
CA SER A 175 -35.15 22.54 15.54
C SER A 175 -34.85 23.81 14.75
N SER A 176 -35.04 23.79 13.43
CA SER A 176 -36.08 24.59 12.72
C SER A 176 -35.77 24.78 11.24
N GLY A 177 -36.82 24.72 10.42
CA GLY A 177 -36.90 25.50 9.17
C GLY A 177 -37.11 24.70 7.89
N SER A 178 -38.33 24.22 7.70
CA SER A 178 -38.89 23.72 6.44
C SER A 178 -38.91 24.79 5.33
N ASP A 179 -38.70 24.40 4.08
CA ASP A 179 -39.66 24.70 3.01
C ASP A 179 -39.56 23.72 1.85
N SER A 180 -40.71 23.50 1.22
CA SER A 180 -41.06 22.35 0.37
C SER A 180 -41.34 22.74 -1.09
N CYS A 181 -41.35 21.69 -1.93
CA CYS A 181 -42.16 21.50 -3.15
C CYS A 181 -41.63 21.94 -4.54
N ALA A 182 -41.35 20.90 -5.33
CA ALA A 182 -42.08 20.46 -6.54
C ALA A 182 -41.73 21.04 -7.93
N GLU A 183 -41.29 20.10 -8.77
CA GLU A 183 -41.69 19.74 -10.15
C GLU A 183 -41.82 20.79 -11.27
N GLY A 184 -41.28 20.44 -12.44
CA GLY A 184 -41.67 21.03 -13.73
C GLY A 184 -40.71 20.77 -14.90
N SER A 185 -41.02 19.73 -15.68
CA SER A 185 -40.71 19.47 -17.11
C SER A 185 -40.58 20.73 -18.01
N THR A 186 -39.91 20.78 -19.17
CA THR A 186 -39.89 19.87 -20.34
C THR A 186 -38.89 20.42 -21.40
N GLU A 187 -38.55 19.55 -22.34
CA GLU A 187 -37.72 19.67 -23.56
C GLU A 187 -37.87 20.94 -24.42
N SER A 188 -36.83 21.25 -25.22
CA SER A 188 -36.93 21.50 -26.67
C SER A 188 -35.54 21.52 -27.34
N GLU A 189 -35.34 20.59 -28.27
CA GLU A 189 -34.23 20.54 -29.23
C GLU A 189 -34.22 21.74 -30.18
N LEU A 190 -33.03 22.11 -30.67
CA LEU A 190 -32.86 22.70 -32.01
C LEU A 190 -31.45 22.41 -32.52
N GLN A 191 -31.36 21.38 -33.37
CA GLN A 191 -30.21 21.10 -34.21
C GLN A 191 -30.09 22.15 -35.33
N LEU A 192 -28.88 22.63 -35.62
CA LEU A 192 -28.58 23.16 -36.95
C LEU A 192 -27.20 22.71 -37.44
N ARG A 193 -27.25 21.99 -38.56
CA ARG A 193 -26.16 21.37 -39.32
C ARG A 193 -25.21 22.39 -39.96
N ARG A 194 -23.93 22.00 -40.05
CA ARG A 194 -22.91 22.51 -41.00
C ARG A 194 -23.30 22.20 -42.46
N PRO A 195 -22.74 22.95 -43.42
CA PRO A 195 -21.97 22.28 -44.47
C PRO A 195 -20.66 23.00 -44.89
N PRO A 196 -19.68 22.26 -45.48
CA PRO A 196 -18.42 22.74 -46.09
C PRO A 196 -18.58 22.80 -47.65
N PRO A 197 -17.54 22.69 -48.53
CA PRO A 197 -16.08 22.91 -48.45
C PRO A 197 -15.54 23.84 -49.60
N ALA A 198 -14.24 24.17 -49.63
CA ALA A 198 -13.57 24.54 -50.89
C ALA A 198 -12.06 24.28 -50.88
N THR A 199 -11.64 23.40 -51.78
CA THR A 199 -10.29 23.07 -52.24
C THR A 199 -9.75 24.12 -53.21
N SER A 200 -8.45 24.43 -53.18
CA SER A 200 -7.72 24.74 -54.42
C SER A 200 -6.21 24.49 -54.28
N GLU A 201 -5.69 23.67 -55.19
CA GLU A 201 -4.27 23.45 -55.46
C GLU A 201 -3.72 24.58 -56.35
N ARG A 202 -2.43 24.95 -56.17
CA ARG A 202 -1.53 25.27 -57.30
C ARG A 202 -0.03 25.24 -56.93
N HIS A 203 0.62 24.34 -57.65
CA HIS A 203 2.03 24.08 -57.99
C HIS A 203 3.13 25.18 -58.00
N ARG A 204 4.33 24.68 -57.58
CA ARG A 204 5.66 24.69 -58.25
C ARG A 204 6.75 25.67 -57.76
N GLY A 205 7.86 25.09 -57.28
CA GLY A 205 9.19 25.71 -57.15
C GLY A 205 10.21 24.78 -56.50
N SER A 206 10.94 24.00 -57.31
CA SER A 206 12.04 23.09 -56.95
C SER A 206 13.29 23.88 -56.55
N TYR A 207 14.02 23.45 -55.50
CA TYR A 207 15.49 23.52 -55.44
C TYR A 207 16.08 22.48 -54.46
N THR A 208 17.07 21.75 -54.99
CA THR A 208 18.19 21.03 -54.35
C THR A 208 17.93 19.77 -53.53
N GLU A 209 18.25 18.66 -54.20
CA GLU A 209 18.44 17.30 -53.72
C GLU A 209 19.83 17.17 -53.07
N ALA A 210 19.88 16.78 -51.80
CA ALA A 210 21.09 16.32 -51.12
C ALA A 210 20.77 15.00 -50.41
N VAL A 211 21.45 13.96 -50.87
CA VAL A 211 21.40 12.54 -50.51
C VAL A 211 21.12 12.29 -49.01
N ARG A 212 19.91 11.85 -48.67
CA ARG A 212 19.63 11.11 -47.44
C ARG A 212 19.66 9.63 -47.77
N ALA A 213 20.60 8.90 -47.17
CA ALA A 213 20.53 7.46 -47.09
C ALA A 213 19.16 7.07 -46.51
N SER A 214 18.38 6.32 -47.27
CA SER A 214 17.08 5.82 -46.85
C SER A 214 17.29 4.78 -45.75
N VAL A 215 17.17 5.22 -44.49
CA VAL A 215 16.82 4.33 -43.39
C VAL A 215 15.50 3.67 -43.81
N PRO A 216 15.39 2.32 -43.82
CA PRO A 216 14.12 1.68 -44.13
C PRO A 216 13.06 2.22 -43.15
N PRO A 217 11.84 2.51 -43.60
CA PRO A 217 10.80 2.93 -42.69
C PRO A 217 10.63 1.82 -41.66
N VAL A 218 10.99 2.10 -40.40
CA VAL A 218 10.65 1.23 -39.28
C VAL A 218 9.13 1.13 -39.32
N SER A 219 8.62 -0.03 -39.74
CA SER A 219 7.21 -0.31 -39.60
C SER A 219 6.96 -0.33 -38.10
N LEU A 220 6.40 0.75 -37.56
CA LEU A 220 5.90 0.80 -36.19
C LEU A 220 4.68 -0.11 -36.12
N THR A 221 4.90 -1.43 -36.12
CA THR A 221 3.90 -2.38 -35.65
C THR A 221 3.78 -2.12 -34.16
N VAL A 222 2.84 -1.26 -33.79
CA VAL A 222 2.50 -1.00 -32.39
C VAL A 222 2.21 -2.36 -31.74
N ARG A 223 2.98 -2.68 -30.69
CA ARG A 223 2.84 -3.95 -29.99
C ARG A 223 1.42 -4.11 -29.47
N LYS A 224 0.77 -5.22 -29.81
CA LYS A 224 -0.54 -5.56 -29.24
C LYS A 224 -0.31 -6.18 -27.86
N ARG A 225 -0.70 -5.45 -26.81
CA ARG A 225 -0.60 -5.90 -25.41
C ARG A 225 -1.84 -6.70 -24.99
N ARG A 226 -1.69 -7.54 -23.97
CA ARG A 226 -2.80 -8.33 -23.40
C ARG A 226 -3.81 -7.41 -22.70
N THR A 227 -5.08 -7.80 -22.74
CA THR A 227 -6.19 -7.01 -22.15
C THR A 227 -6.82 -7.69 -20.94
N THR A 228 -6.41 -8.92 -20.61
CA THR A 228 -6.90 -9.67 -19.46
C THR A 228 -5.86 -10.68 -18.96
N ILE A 229 -6.11 -11.23 -17.79
CA ILE A 229 -5.36 -12.33 -17.16
C ILE A 229 -6.35 -13.40 -16.69
N PRO A 230 -5.91 -14.63 -16.36
CA PRO A 230 -6.78 -15.64 -15.78
C PRO A 230 -7.54 -15.11 -14.54
N PRO A 231 -8.80 -15.54 -14.32
CA PRO A 231 -9.59 -15.07 -13.21
C PRO A 231 -9.03 -15.52 -11.86
N SER A 232 -9.08 -14.64 -10.86
CA SER A 232 -8.66 -14.93 -9.51
C SER A 232 -9.65 -15.88 -8.82
N PRO A 233 -9.19 -16.99 -8.21
CA PRO A 233 -10.06 -17.83 -7.41
C PRO A 233 -10.49 -17.06 -6.16
N LYS A 234 -11.81 -17.00 -5.93
CA LYS A 234 -12.42 -16.28 -4.80
C LYS A 234 -12.33 -17.13 -3.52
N ILE A 235 -11.11 -17.31 -3.00
CA ILE A 235 -10.87 -18.05 -1.75
C ILE A 235 -11.03 -17.09 -0.56
N ALA A 236 -11.94 -17.42 0.35
CA ALA A 236 -12.14 -16.65 1.57
C ALA A 236 -11.08 -17.04 2.61
N LEU A 237 -10.12 -16.16 2.87
CA LEU A 237 -9.16 -16.31 3.97
C LEU A 237 -9.38 -15.25 5.06
N ASN A 238 -9.15 -15.64 6.31
CA ASN A 238 -9.22 -14.73 7.45
C ASN A 238 -7.86 -14.05 7.65
N LEU A 239 -7.72 -12.78 7.28
CA LEU A 239 -6.47 -12.03 7.47
C LEU A 239 -6.12 -11.92 8.96
N TRP A 240 -7.12 -11.77 9.83
CA TRP A 240 -6.92 -11.60 11.27
C TRP A 240 -6.18 -12.79 11.90
N SER A 241 -6.48 -14.02 11.48
CA SER A 241 -5.81 -15.21 12.06
C SER A 241 -4.31 -15.23 11.79
N ILE A 242 -3.83 -14.51 10.76
CA ILE A 242 -2.41 -14.42 10.40
C ILE A 242 -1.75 -13.22 11.10
N ILE A 243 -2.44 -12.08 11.18
CA ILE A 243 -1.83 -10.83 11.65
C ILE A 243 -2.02 -10.55 13.15
N LYS A 244 -2.82 -11.36 13.88
CA LYS A 244 -3.13 -11.10 15.30
C LYS A 244 -1.90 -11.01 16.20
N ASN A 245 -0.86 -11.80 15.93
CA ASN A 245 0.41 -11.79 16.66
C ASN A 245 1.37 -10.66 16.20
N GLY A 246 0.95 -9.90 15.19
CA GLY A 246 1.70 -8.82 14.55
C GLY A 246 1.41 -7.42 15.09
N ILE A 247 0.55 -7.26 16.09
CA ILE A 247 0.16 -5.93 16.61
C ILE A 247 1.41 -5.16 17.07
N GLY A 248 1.55 -3.93 16.58
CA GLY A 248 2.70 -3.07 16.87
C GLY A 248 3.99 -3.41 16.11
N LYS A 249 4.03 -4.52 15.36
CA LYS A 249 5.15 -4.92 14.50
C LYS A 249 4.96 -4.40 13.08
N ASP A 250 6.05 -4.47 12.31
CA ASP A 250 6.01 -4.25 10.87
C ASP A 250 5.41 -5.49 10.18
N ILE A 251 4.19 -5.37 9.63
CA ILE A 251 3.48 -6.47 8.96
C ILE A 251 4.23 -6.94 7.71
N THR A 252 5.05 -6.09 7.08
CA THR A 252 5.80 -6.51 5.88
C THR A 252 6.72 -7.71 6.15
N LYS A 253 7.14 -7.89 7.41
CA LYS A 253 7.95 -9.01 7.90
C LYS A 253 7.14 -10.27 8.22
N ILE A 254 5.81 -10.19 8.26
CA ILE A 254 4.94 -11.35 8.48
C ILE A 254 4.69 -12.01 7.12
N PRO A 255 5.09 -13.28 6.93
CA PRO A 255 4.83 -13.98 5.69
C PRO A 255 3.31 -14.17 5.53
N LEU A 256 2.74 -13.53 4.52
CA LEU A 256 1.36 -13.78 4.11
C LEU A 256 1.34 -14.91 3.07
N PRO A 257 0.33 -15.80 3.11
CA PRO A 257 0.04 -16.73 2.03
C PRO A 257 -0.17 -16.01 0.70
N VAL A 258 0.20 -16.65 -0.41
CA VAL A 258 0.07 -16.10 -1.77
C VAL A 258 -1.35 -15.63 -2.09
N ASN A 259 -2.36 -16.21 -1.45
CA ASN A 259 -3.77 -15.85 -1.61
C ASN A 259 -4.11 -14.39 -1.22
N PHE A 260 -3.29 -13.73 -0.39
CA PHE A 260 -3.44 -12.30 -0.07
C PHE A 260 -2.69 -11.39 -1.05
N ASN A 261 -1.91 -11.99 -1.93
CA ASN A 261 -1.17 -11.26 -2.92
C ASN A 261 -2.03 -10.92 -4.14
N GLU A 262 -1.45 -10.12 -4.99
CA GLU A 262 -1.84 -9.94 -6.39
C GLU A 262 -0.63 -10.36 -7.25
N PRO A 263 -0.83 -10.83 -8.49
CA PRO A 263 0.22 -11.43 -9.32
C PRO A 263 1.18 -10.40 -9.95
N ILE A 264 1.61 -9.41 -9.18
CA ILE A 264 2.63 -8.42 -9.55
C ILE A 264 3.60 -8.18 -8.40
N SER A 265 4.83 -7.80 -8.73
CA SER A 265 5.84 -7.39 -7.77
C SER A 265 5.61 -5.95 -7.33
N PHE A 266 6.24 -5.54 -6.22
CA PHE A 266 6.18 -4.13 -5.83
C PHE A 266 6.85 -3.21 -6.87
N LEU A 267 7.84 -3.68 -7.63
CA LEU A 267 8.46 -2.90 -8.71
C LEU A 267 7.45 -2.58 -9.83
N GLN A 268 6.61 -3.57 -10.17
CA GLN A 268 5.49 -3.39 -11.08
C GLN A 268 4.43 -2.45 -10.49
N ARG A 269 4.06 -2.63 -9.21
CA ARG A 269 3.12 -1.73 -8.52
C ARG A 269 3.61 -0.27 -8.51
N ALA A 270 4.90 -0.05 -8.27
CA ALA A 270 5.52 1.28 -8.30
C ALA A 270 5.47 1.90 -9.70
N SER A 271 5.56 1.08 -10.75
CA SER A 271 5.49 1.53 -12.14
C SER A 271 4.09 2.02 -12.55
N GLU A 272 3.04 1.71 -11.78
CA GLU A 272 1.69 2.24 -11.99
C GLU A 272 1.58 3.76 -11.78
N ASP A 273 2.56 4.40 -11.13
CA ASP A 273 2.67 5.87 -11.07
C ASP A 273 2.63 6.50 -12.47
N LEU A 274 3.07 5.77 -13.50
CA LEU A 274 3.11 6.24 -14.88
C LEU A 274 1.85 5.93 -15.70
N THR A 275 0.79 5.42 -15.07
CA THR A 275 -0.49 5.16 -15.75
C THR A 275 -1.01 6.41 -16.48
N TYR A 276 -0.81 7.59 -15.87
CA TYR A 276 -1.25 8.90 -16.38
C TYR A 276 -0.06 9.80 -16.76
N SER A 277 1.00 9.22 -17.35
CA SER A 277 2.21 9.96 -17.72
C SER A 277 1.97 11.07 -18.74
N GLU A 278 0.85 11.07 -19.47
CA GLU A 278 0.47 12.14 -20.40
C GLU A 278 0.33 13.51 -19.70
N LEU A 279 0.14 13.52 -18.38
CA LEU A 279 0.18 14.74 -17.58
C LEU A 279 1.58 15.37 -17.57
N LEU A 280 2.63 14.55 -17.60
CA LEU A 280 4.02 15.02 -17.73
C LEU A 280 4.34 15.47 -19.15
N ASP A 281 3.76 14.83 -20.17
CA ASP A 281 3.85 15.30 -21.56
C ASP A 281 3.29 16.73 -21.65
N ARG A 282 2.08 16.97 -21.11
CA ARG A 282 1.49 18.32 -21.05
C ARG A 282 2.32 19.31 -20.24
N ALA A 283 2.86 18.88 -19.10
CA ALA A 283 3.75 19.72 -18.29
C ALA A 283 4.98 20.16 -19.10
N SER A 284 5.58 19.25 -19.86
CA SER A 284 6.77 19.51 -20.68
C SER A 284 6.53 20.50 -21.83
N GLU A 285 5.29 20.60 -22.32
CA GLU A 285 4.88 21.53 -23.38
C GLU A 285 4.43 22.90 -22.84
N THR A 286 4.18 22.99 -21.54
CA THR A 286 3.64 24.18 -20.89
C THR A 286 4.76 25.15 -20.51
N LYS A 287 4.60 26.43 -20.89
CA LYS A 287 5.57 27.51 -20.59
C LYS A 287 5.23 28.32 -19.34
N ASP A 288 3.95 28.43 -18.99
CA ASP A 288 3.54 29.16 -17.79
C ASP A 288 3.88 28.31 -16.55
N PRO A 289 4.68 28.82 -15.59
CA PRO A 289 5.11 28.03 -14.44
C PRO A 289 3.96 27.61 -13.52
N VAL A 290 2.86 28.38 -13.47
CA VAL A 290 1.69 28.03 -12.66
C VAL A 290 0.94 26.87 -13.30
N GLU A 291 0.65 26.94 -14.60
CA GLU A 291 0.03 25.84 -15.35
C GLU A 291 0.93 24.59 -15.40
N GLN A 292 2.25 24.76 -15.57
CA GLN A 292 3.21 23.66 -15.55
C GLN A 292 3.18 22.94 -14.19
N MET A 293 3.21 23.69 -13.07
CA MET A 293 3.05 23.14 -11.72
C MET A 293 1.69 22.45 -11.53
N ALA A 294 0.62 22.97 -12.12
CA ALA A 294 -0.71 22.37 -12.03
C ALA A 294 -0.75 20.97 -12.69
N TRP A 295 -0.11 20.79 -13.85
CA TRP A 295 0.04 19.48 -14.48
C TRP A 295 0.87 18.51 -13.63
N VAL A 296 1.98 18.97 -13.04
CA VAL A 296 2.80 18.16 -12.12
C VAL A 296 2.01 17.78 -10.86
N ALA A 297 1.20 18.68 -10.33
CA ALA A 297 0.31 18.41 -9.20
C ALA A 297 -0.72 17.34 -9.56
N ALA A 298 -1.38 17.45 -10.70
CA ALA A 298 -2.31 16.44 -11.19
C ALA A 298 -1.64 15.07 -11.35
N PHE A 299 -0.42 15.02 -11.92
CA PHE A 299 0.37 13.78 -12.02
C PHE A 299 0.63 13.16 -10.65
N SER A 300 1.11 13.95 -9.69
CA SER A 300 1.41 13.47 -8.33
C SER A 300 0.20 12.88 -7.61
N VAL A 301 -1.00 13.42 -7.85
CA VAL A 301 -2.26 12.90 -7.30
C VAL A 301 -2.71 11.64 -8.04
N SER A 302 -2.59 11.62 -9.36
CA SER A 302 -3.06 10.50 -10.20
C SER A 302 -2.42 9.15 -9.83
N CYS A 303 -1.21 9.19 -9.25
CA CYS A 303 -0.47 8.03 -8.74
C CYS A 303 -1.23 7.22 -7.67
N TYR A 304 -2.21 7.80 -6.99
CA TYR A 304 -2.99 7.12 -5.94
C TYR A 304 -4.28 6.49 -6.45
N ALA A 305 -4.70 6.76 -7.69
CA ALA A 305 -6.01 6.40 -8.19
C ALA A 305 -6.27 4.88 -8.15
N THR A 306 -5.30 4.07 -8.56
CA THR A 306 -5.44 2.61 -8.61
C THR A 306 -5.45 1.97 -7.20
N THR A 307 -4.99 2.70 -6.17
CA THR A 307 -5.01 2.21 -4.79
C THR A 307 -6.41 2.16 -4.19
N ALA A 308 -7.37 2.92 -4.75
CA ALA A 308 -8.72 3.05 -4.20
C ALA A 308 -9.49 1.73 -4.09
N ILE A 309 -9.18 0.76 -4.96
CA ILE A 309 -9.95 -0.48 -5.15
C ILE A 309 -9.07 -1.75 -5.05
N ARG A 310 -7.77 -1.59 -4.76
CA ARG A 310 -6.80 -2.69 -4.77
C ARG A 310 -6.16 -2.93 -3.41
N THR A 311 -6.74 -3.87 -2.69
CA THR A 311 -6.34 -4.29 -1.34
C THR A 311 -5.37 -5.47 -1.33
N GLY A 312 -5.11 -6.09 -2.48
CA GLY A 312 -4.11 -7.17 -2.62
C GLY A 312 -2.68 -6.66 -2.41
N LYS A 313 -1.86 -7.47 -1.73
CA LYS A 313 -0.45 -7.15 -1.46
C LYS A 313 0.41 -7.54 -2.68
N PRO A 314 1.17 -6.64 -3.31
CA PRO A 314 2.13 -7.05 -4.33
C PRO A 314 3.22 -7.95 -3.71
N PHE A 315 3.84 -8.81 -4.50
CA PHE A 315 4.99 -9.59 -4.05
C PHE A 315 6.12 -8.66 -3.62
N ASN A 316 6.69 -8.92 -2.45
CA ASN A 316 7.89 -8.21 -2.01
C ASN A 316 9.04 -8.60 -2.95
N PRO A 317 9.68 -7.64 -3.66
CA PRO A 317 10.74 -7.98 -4.60
C PRO A 317 11.93 -8.62 -3.89
N LEU A 318 12.58 -9.57 -4.56
CA LEU A 318 13.86 -10.10 -4.11
C LEU A 318 14.94 -9.03 -4.27
N TRP A 319 16.02 -9.13 -3.50
CA TRP A 319 17.12 -8.18 -3.56
C TRP A 319 17.90 -8.40 -4.86
N GLY A 320 18.03 -7.34 -5.66
CA GLY A 320 18.52 -7.43 -7.04
C GLY A 320 17.47 -7.83 -8.07
N GLU A 321 16.20 -8.02 -7.67
CA GLU A 321 15.09 -8.14 -8.63
C GLU A 321 14.96 -6.83 -9.42
N THR A 322 14.69 -6.97 -10.71
CA THR A 322 14.53 -5.84 -11.64
C THR A 322 13.17 -5.88 -12.29
N PHE A 323 12.71 -4.75 -12.83
CA PHE A 323 11.55 -4.72 -13.70
C PHE A 323 11.73 -3.64 -14.75
N GLU A 324 11.71 -4.02 -16.03
CA GLU A 324 11.64 -3.06 -17.12
C GLU A 324 10.22 -2.89 -17.67
N PHE A 325 9.90 -1.70 -18.18
CA PHE A 325 8.71 -1.50 -18.98
C PHE A 325 8.98 -0.50 -20.10
N ASP A 326 9.18 -1.03 -21.30
CA ASP A 326 9.41 -0.24 -22.50
C ASP A 326 8.09 0.03 -23.21
N ARG A 327 7.72 1.31 -23.25
CA ARG A 327 6.55 1.86 -23.95
C ARG A 327 6.96 2.84 -25.05
N SER A 328 8.23 2.82 -25.45
CA SER A 328 8.77 3.79 -26.42
C SER A 328 8.15 3.65 -27.82
N ASP A 329 7.61 2.46 -28.14
CA ASP A 329 6.99 2.11 -29.41
C ASP A 329 5.46 2.34 -29.46
N ASP A 330 4.82 2.70 -28.35
CA ASP A 330 3.37 2.91 -28.27
C ASP A 330 2.99 4.35 -27.86
N SER A 331 1.70 4.57 -27.55
CA SER A 331 1.17 5.90 -27.26
C SER A 331 1.83 6.58 -26.05
N TYR A 332 2.40 5.82 -25.12
CA TYR A 332 3.05 6.37 -23.93
C TYR A 332 4.42 7.01 -24.23
N GLY A 333 5.23 6.40 -25.11
CA GLY A 333 6.48 7.00 -25.60
C GLY A 333 7.61 7.13 -24.57
N TRP A 334 7.58 6.36 -23.49
CA TRP A 334 8.59 6.33 -22.43
C TRP A 334 9.11 4.92 -22.16
N ARG A 335 10.22 4.81 -21.45
CA ARG A 335 10.77 3.53 -20.98
C ARG A 335 11.22 3.61 -19.53
N LEU A 336 10.99 2.54 -18.79
CA LEU A 336 11.21 2.47 -17.35
C LEU A 336 12.09 1.28 -16.98
N ILE A 337 12.94 1.47 -15.98
CA ILE A 337 13.66 0.41 -15.28
C ILE A 337 13.52 0.64 -13.77
N ALA A 338 13.27 -0.44 -13.04
CA ALA A 338 13.26 -0.47 -11.59
C ALA A 338 14.14 -1.61 -11.07
N GLU A 339 14.71 -1.43 -9.88
CA GLU A 339 15.55 -2.41 -9.21
C GLU A 339 15.29 -2.39 -7.70
N GLN A 340 15.23 -3.56 -7.07
CA GLN A 340 15.26 -3.67 -5.62
C GLN A 340 16.69 -3.47 -5.13
N VAL A 341 17.04 -2.22 -4.81
CA VAL A 341 18.40 -1.79 -4.47
C VAL A 341 18.80 -2.09 -3.02
N SER A 342 17.83 -2.24 -2.12
CA SER A 342 18.07 -2.51 -0.70
C SER A 342 17.09 -3.53 -0.13
N HIS A 343 17.54 -4.34 0.83
CA HIS A 343 16.69 -5.29 1.53
C HIS A 343 16.39 -4.91 2.99
N HIS A 344 17.31 -4.24 3.69
CA HIS A 344 17.14 -3.81 5.09
C HIS A 344 17.60 -2.35 5.29
N PRO A 345 16.68 -1.37 5.28
CA PRO A 345 15.26 -1.50 4.97
C PRO A 345 15.00 -1.84 3.49
N PRO A 346 13.85 -2.46 3.14
CA PRO A 346 13.51 -2.75 1.75
C PRO A 346 13.39 -1.44 0.98
N GLY A 347 14.22 -1.30 -0.06
CA GLY A 347 14.32 -0.11 -0.89
C GLY A 347 14.28 -0.50 -2.37
N SER A 348 13.42 0.16 -3.13
CA SER A 348 13.32 0.02 -4.59
C SER A 348 13.68 1.34 -5.24
N ALA A 349 14.52 1.33 -6.28
CA ALA A 349 14.80 2.48 -7.12
C ALA A 349 14.08 2.32 -8.46
N LEU A 350 13.57 3.42 -9.00
CA LEU A 350 12.87 3.45 -10.28
C LEU A 350 13.35 4.66 -11.08
N TYR A 351 13.56 4.45 -12.38
CA TYR A 351 13.89 5.49 -13.34
C TYR A 351 13.06 5.32 -14.59
N CYS A 352 12.49 6.41 -15.08
CA CYS A 352 11.77 6.48 -16.35
C CYS A 352 12.18 7.72 -17.13
N GLU A 353 12.32 7.56 -18.44
CA GLU A 353 12.54 8.66 -19.37
C GLU A 353 11.56 8.59 -20.54
N SER A 354 11.01 9.75 -20.91
CA SER A 354 10.23 9.90 -22.13
C SER A 354 11.14 10.13 -23.32
N VAL A 355 11.09 9.21 -24.28
CA VAL A 355 11.83 9.32 -25.54
C VAL A 355 11.19 10.38 -26.43
N ARG A 356 9.87 10.59 -26.30
CA ARG A 356 9.10 11.54 -27.11
C ARG A 356 9.16 12.97 -26.58
N HIS A 357 8.95 13.14 -25.27
CA HIS A 357 8.80 14.45 -24.63
C HIS A 357 10.01 14.84 -23.77
N GLY A 358 11.00 13.95 -23.57
CA GLY A 358 12.28 14.29 -22.94
C GLY A 358 12.26 14.50 -21.42
N TRP A 359 11.09 14.42 -20.77
CA TRP A 359 11.02 14.44 -19.31
C TRP A 359 11.61 13.16 -18.70
N LYS A 360 12.13 13.27 -17.48
CA LYS A 360 12.73 12.17 -16.71
C LYS A 360 12.15 12.16 -15.31
N VAL A 361 11.71 10.99 -14.85
CA VAL A 361 11.24 10.77 -13.48
C VAL A 361 12.08 9.69 -12.84
N TRP A 362 12.50 9.92 -11.61
CA TRP A 362 13.10 8.88 -10.78
C TRP A 362 12.64 9.01 -9.35
N LEU A 363 12.65 7.90 -8.63
CA LEU A 363 12.22 7.86 -7.25
C LEU A 363 12.76 6.63 -6.55
N GLU A 364 12.75 6.74 -5.24
CA GLU A 364 13.06 5.66 -4.33
C GLU A 364 11.85 5.38 -3.48
N PHE A 365 11.58 4.10 -3.25
CA PHE A 365 10.56 3.64 -2.33
C PHE A 365 11.21 2.89 -1.19
N TYR A 366 11.11 3.47 0.00
CA TYR A 366 11.35 2.78 1.25
C TYR A 366 10.04 2.70 2.01
N LEU A 367 9.44 1.53 2.06
CA LEU A 367 8.17 1.34 2.74
C LEU A 367 8.40 0.98 4.20
N VAL A 368 7.84 1.79 5.10
CA VAL A 368 7.72 1.43 6.51
C VAL A 368 6.25 1.21 6.82
N SER A 369 5.89 0.06 7.38
CA SER A 369 4.50 -0.21 7.77
C SER A 369 4.36 -0.26 9.30
N LYS A 370 3.21 0.19 9.81
CA LYS A 370 2.85 0.07 11.24
C LYS A 370 1.43 -0.45 11.37
N PHE A 371 1.29 -1.59 12.04
CA PHE A 371 0.00 -2.15 12.38
C PHE A 371 -0.52 -1.66 13.72
N ARG A 372 -1.72 -1.09 13.73
CA ARG A 372 -2.37 -0.52 14.92
C ARG A 372 -3.64 -1.28 15.30
N GLY A 373 -3.68 -2.59 15.03
CA GLY A 373 -4.83 -3.44 15.33
C GLY A 373 -5.94 -3.30 14.28
N LYS A 374 -6.72 -2.22 14.29
CA LYS A 374 -7.85 -2.06 13.34
C LYS A 374 -7.40 -1.74 11.92
N TYR A 375 -6.26 -1.06 11.77
CA TYR A 375 -5.74 -0.56 10.51
C TYR A 375 -4.21 -0.64 10.47
N MET A 376 -3.66 -0.60 9.27
CA MET A 376 -2.21 -0.52 9.02
C MET A 376 -1.92 0.76 8.25
N SER A 377 -0.93 1.51 8.71
CA SER A 377 -0.39 2.67 7.98
C SER A 377 0.88 2.27 7.25
N VAL A 378 0.98 2.64 5.98
CA VAL A 378 2.15 2.47 5.12
C VAL A 378 2.71 3.85 4.83
N PHE A 379 3.95 4.07 5.27
CA PHE A 379 4.69 5.31 5.11
C PHE A 379 5.70 5.14 3.98
N PRO A 380 5.40 5.65 2.77
CA PRO A 380 6.39 5.72 1.72
C PRO A 380 7.43 6.79 2.09
N LYS A 381 8.67 6.37 2.26
CA LYS A 381 9.83 7.25 2.37
C LYS A 381 10.56 7.27 1.03
N GLY A 382 11.21 8.39 0.76
CA GLY A 382 11.89 8.65 -0.50
C GLY A 382 11.30 9.86 -1.21
N THR A 383 12.10 10.43 -2.10
CA THR A 383 11.77 11.64 -2.85
C THR A 383 11.48 11.27 -4.30
N VAL A 384 10.36 11.75 -4.82
CA VAL A 384 10.06 11.70 -6.25
C VAL A 384 10.72 12.89 -6.91
N ASN A 385 11.41 12.61 -8.00
CA ASN A 385 12.24 13.55 -8.73
C ASN A 385 11.75 13.63 -10.16
N LEU A 386 11.49 14.84 -10.65
CA LEU A 386 11.14 15.11 -12.03
C LEU A 386 12.10 16.15 -12.62
N LEU A 387 12.53 15.92 -13.85
CA LEU A 387 13.28 16.86 -14.68
C LEU A 387 12.55 17.02 -16.00
N LEU A 388 12.12 18.25 -16.31
CA LEU A 388 11.50 18.59 -17.57
C LEU A 388 12.55 19.04 -18.62
N PRO A 389 12.21 19.03 -19.92
CA PRO A 389 13.15 19.37 -20.99
C PRO A 389 13.65 20.81 -20.97
N ASP A 390 12.87 21.72 -20.38
CA ASP A 390 13.22 23.13 -20.17
C ASP A 390 14.26 23.32 -19.03
N GLY A 391 14.65 22.24 -18.35
CA GLY A 391 15.54 22.26 -17.20
C GLY A 391 14.82 22.47 -15.86
N SER A 392 13.48 22.55 -15.85
CA SER A 392 12.71 22.68 -14.62
C SER A 392 12.82 21.41 -13.76
N ARG A 393 13.28 21.59 -12.52
CA ARG A 393 13.53 20.51 -11.56
C ARG A 393 12.47 20.50 -10.47
N TYR A 394 11.76 19.38 -10.33
CA TYR A 394 10.72 19.21 -9.33
C TYR A 394 11.02 18.10 -8.35
N THR A 395 10.59 18.27 -7.10
CA THR A 395 10.61 17.21 -6.08
C THR A 395 9.36 17.22 -5.20
N TRP A 396 8.91 16.04 -4.78
CA TRP A 396 7.88 15.86 -3.75
C TRP A 396 8.02 14.51 -3.04
N THR A 397 7.37 14.38 -1.89
CA THR A 397 7.22 13.10 -1.17
C THR A 397 5.83 12.52 -1.38
N LYS A 398 5.66 11.23 -1.08
CA LYS A 398 4.35 10.56 -1.17
C LYS A 398 3.53 10.68 0.12
N ALA A 399 2.21 10.68 -0.02
CA ALA A 399 1.25 10.66 1.07
C ALA A 399 1.26 9.30 1.80
N THR A 400 0.77 9.28 3.04
CA THR A 400 0.63 8.05 3.81
C THR A 400 -0.60 7.27 3.34
N THR A 401 -0.44 5.97 3.11
CA THR A 401 -1.56 5.07 2.77
C THR A 401 -2.02 4.32 4.02
N VAL A 402 -3.33 4.16 4.21
CA VAL A 402 -3.91 3.37 5.30
C VAL A 402 -4.80 2.28 4.75
N VAL A 403 -4.60 1.06 5.23
CA VAL A 403 -5.50 -0.06 5.01
C VAL A 403 -6.36 -0.23 6.25
N HIS A 404 -7.65 0.05 6.11
CA HIS A 404 -8.63 -0.04 7.19
C HIS A 404 -9.27 -1.43 7.25
N ASN A 405 -9.93 -1.72 8.39
CA ASN A 405 -10.75 -2.91 8.61
C ASN A 405 -9.98 -4.24 8.53
N LEU A 406 -8.72 -4.26 8.97
CA LEU A 406 -7.88 -5.48 8.97
C LEU A 406 -8.39 -6.62 9.85
N ILE A 407 -9.34 -6.33 10.75
CA ILE A 407 -9.93 -7.31 11.68
C ILE A 407 -11.36 -7.67 11.27
N VAL A 408 -12.23 -6.66 11.09
CA VAL A 408 -13.66 -6.83 10.81
C VAL A 408 -14.08 -5.79 9.77
N GLY A 409 -14.86 -6.23 8.78
CA GLY A 409 -15.36 -5.41 7.69
C GLY A 409 -14.63 -5.65 6.38
N SER A 410 -15.16 -5.09 5.30
CA SER A 410 -14.45 -5.00 4.02
C SER A 410 -13.23 -4.09 4.15
N LEU A 411 -12.08 -4.56 3.65
CA LEU A 411 -10.86 -3.75 3.55
C LEU A 411 -11.11 -2.57 2.62
N TRP A 412 -10.63 -1.40 3.02
CA TRP A 412 -10.62 -0.21 2.17
C TRP A 412 -9.38 0.62 2.43
N ILE A 413 -8.99 1.40 1.42
CA ILE A 413 -7.76 2.18 1.42
C ILE A 413 -8.08 3.67 1.50
N ASP A 414 -7.31 4.37 2.32
CA ASP A 414 -7.26 5.83 2.36
C ASP A 414 -5.85 6.34 2.10
N ASN A 415 -5.72 7.54 1.53
CA ASN A 415 -4.46 8.24 1.39
C ASN A 415 -4.59 9.61 2.04
N TYR A 416 -3.68 9.94 2.96
CA TYR A 416 -3.73 11.17 3.74
C TYR A 416 -2.35 11.76 4.04
N GLY A 417 -2.35 13.03 4.43
CA GLY A 417 -1.16 13.75 4.86
C GLY A 417 -0.87 14.95 3.98
N ASP A 418 0.12 15.74 4.42
CA ASP A 418 0.57 16.91 3.69
C ASP A 418 1.74 16.54 2.76
N VAL A 419 1.66 16.98 1.51
CA VAL A 419 2.68 16.78 0.47
C VAL A 419 3.03 18.16 -0.09
N VAL A 420 4.31 18.43 -0.33
CA VAL A 420 4.72 19.71 -0.93
C VAL A 420 5.51 19.45 -2.19
N ILE A 421 4.97 19.90 -3.32
CA ILE A 421 5.65 19.88 -4.61
C ILE A 421 6.46 21.16 -4.73
N ARG A 422 7.76 21.02 -5.02
CA ARG A 422 8.68 22.16 -5.13
C ARG A 422 9.27 22.19 -6.53
N ASN A 423 9.24 23.33 -7.18
CA ASN A 423 10.05 23.61 -8.37
C ASN A 423 11.31 24.37 -7.92
N HIS A 424 12.46 23.71 -7.99
CA HIS A 424 13.75 24.26 -7.56
C HIS A 424 14.33 25.28 -8.55
N THR A 425 13.87 25.28 -9.80
CA THR A 425 14.33 26.19 -10.85
C THR A 425 13.61 27.54 -10.76
N SER A 426 12.28 27.54 -10.57
CA SER A 426 11.47 28.76 -10.52
C SER A 426 11.14 29.25 -9.10
N GLY A 427 11.32 28.41 -8.08
CA GLY A 427 10.97 28.68 -6.68
C GLY A 427 9.47 28.57 -6.36
N TYR A 428 8.63 28.25 -7.34
CA TYR A 428 7.21 27.96 -7.10
C TYR A 428 7.06 26.69 -6.28
N ASN A 429 6.02 26.64 -5.46
CA ASN A 429 5.67 25.44 -4.71
C ASN A 429 4.16 25.23 -4.66
N CYS A 430 3.74 24.00 -4.37
CA CYS A 430 2.35 23.62 -4.21
C CYS A 430 2.22 22.73 -2.97
N PRO A 431 1.90 23.31 -1.79
CA PRO A 431 1.51 22.56 -0.62
C PRO A 431 0.13 21.96 -0.86
N MET A 432 0.05 20.65 -0.78
CA MET A 432 -1.16 19.85 -0.95
C MET A 432 -1.47 19.10 0.34
N ARG A 433 -2.76 18.87 0.58
CA ARG A 433 -3.30 18.13 1.71
C ARG A 433 -4.24 17.06 1.19
N PHE A 434 -3.86 15.82 1.45
CA PHE A 434 -4.74 14.66 1.30
C PHE A 434 -5.54 14.52 2.60
N ILE A 435 -6.85 14.76 2.50
CA ILE A 435 -7.74 14.86 3.66
C ILE A 435 -8.15 13.44 4.07
N ALA A 436 -7.72 13.05 5.27
CA ALA A 436 -8.10 11.76 5.85
C ALA A 436 -9.62 11.61 5.94
N HIS A 437 -10.11 10.41 5.66
CA HIS A 437 -11.51 10.08 5.81
C HIS A 437 -11.96 10.26 7.27
N SER A 438 -13.08 10.95 7.44
CA SER A 438 -13.72 11.16 8.73
C SER A 438 -15.20 10.79 8.64
N TYR A 439 -15.66 9.93 9.55
CA TYR A 439 -17.07 9.52 9.64
C TYR A 439 -18.02 10.69 9.92
N PHE A 440 -17.52 11.76 10.54
CA PHE A 440 -18.29 12.97 10.84
C PHE A 440 -18.04 14.10 9.82
N GLY A 441 -17.23 13.83 8.79
CA GLY A 441 -16.93 14.77 7.73
C GLY A 441 -18.16 14.98 6.83
N ARG A 442 -18.49 16.24 6.54
CA ARG A 442 -19.60 16.59 5.63
C ARG A 442 -19.20 16.67 4.15
N GLY A 443 -17.92 16.48 3.82
CA GLY A 443 -17.42 16.54 2.44
C GLY A 443 -17.27 15.16 1.80
N PRO A 444 -17.05 15.09 0.47
CA PRO A 444 -16.80 13.82 -0.21
C PRO A 444 -15.59 13.07 0.40
N PRO A 445 -15.57 11.74 0.36
CA PRO A 445 -14.39 11.00 0.79
C PRO A 445 -13.21 11.28 -0.16
N LYS A 446 -11.98 10.95 0.28
CA LYS A 446 -10.77 10.95 -0.56
C LYS A 446 -10.40 12.31 -1.18
N GLN A 447 -10.75 13.39 -0.49
CA GLN A 447 -10.47 14.74 -0.96
C GLN A 447 -8.97 15.06 -0.94
N VAL A 448 -8.56 15.86 -1.91
CA VAL A 448 -7.26 16.50 -1.94
C VAL A 448 -7.43 17.96 -2.33
N THR A 449 -6.68 18.83 -1.68
CA THR A 449 -6.66 20.28 -1.95
C THR A 449 -5.23 20.80 -1.84
N GLY A 450 -4.88 21.80 -2.62
CA GLY A 450 -3.56 22.43 -2.57
C GLY A 450 -3.58 23.79 -3.21
N VAL A 451 -2.58 24.61 -2.93
CA VAL A 451 -2.48 25.96 -3.50
C VAL A 451 -1.11 26.15 -4.10
N ILE A 452 -1.05 26.44 -5.40
CA ILE A 452 0.18 26.83 -6.07
C ILE A 452 0.52 28.25 -5.64
N GLN A 453 1.73 28.42 -5.10
CA GLN A 453 2.27 29.66 -4.59
C GLN A 453 3.52 30.04 -5.39
N ASN A 454 3.68 31.33 -5.64
CA ASN A 454 4.92 31.87 -6.17
C ASN A 454 6.03 31.87 -5.09
N PRO A 455 7.28 32.26 -5.42
CA PRO A 455 8.38 32.28 -4.45
C PRO A 455 8.14 33.22 -3.25
N SER A 456 7.29 34.25 -3.38
CA SER A 456 6.92 35.14 -2.29
C SER A 456 5.80 34.59 -1.39
N GLY A 457 5.29 33.38 -1.66
CA GLY A 457 4.19 32.77 -0.92
C GLY A 457 2.79 33.25 -1.32
N THR A 458 2.69 34.09 -2.36
CA THR A 458 1.40 34.59 -2.87
C THR A 458 0.67 33.47 -3.62
N PRO A 459 -0.60 33.20 -3.27
CA PRO A 459 -1.39 32.17 -3.94
C PRO A 459 -1.68 32.56 -5.38
N LYS A 460 -1.60 31.60 -6.30
CA LYS A 460 -1.82 31.79 -7.75
C LYS A 460 -2.87 30.85 -8.34
N CYS A 461 -2.96 29.64 -7.83
CA CYS A 461 -3.96 28.67 -8.31
C CYS A 461 -4.33 27.67 -7.21
N LEU A 462 -5.62 27.41 -7.06
CA LEU A 462 -6.18 26.36 -6.23
C LEU A 462 -6.24 25.05 -7.02
N ILE A 463 -5.70 23.99 -6.46
CA ILE A 463 -5.85 22.61 -6.91
C ILE A 463 -6.84 21.92 -5.98
N ARG A 464 -7.88 21.27 -6.53
CA ARG A 464 -8.87 20.52 -5.73
C ARG A 464 -9.42 19.33 -6.48
N GLY A 465 -9.86 18.32 -5.73
CA GLY A 465 -10.56 17.17 -6.29
C GLY A 465 -10.56 15.98 -5.32
N CYS A 466 -10.66 14.79 -5.89
CA CYS A 466 -10.61 13.53 -5.15
C CYS A 466 -9.59 12.62 -5.84
N TRP A 467 -8.64 12.08 -5.07
CA TRP A 467 -7.47 11.36 -5.60
C TRP A 467 -7.82 10.05 -6.33
N ASP A 468 -9.06 9.58 -6.23
CA ASP A 468 -9.58 8.41 -6.92
C ASP A 468 -10.50 8.72 -8.12
N SER A 469 -10.78 10.00 -8.41
CA SER A 469 -11.74 10.34 -9.48
C SER A 469 -11.30 11.49 -10.39
N HIS A 470 -10.89 12.64 -9.87
CA HIS A 470 -10.55 13.79 -10.69
C HIS A 470 -9.75 14.86 -9.94
N ILE A 471 -9.06 15.71 -10.70
CA ILE A 471 -8.37 16.92 -10.21
C ILE A 471 -8.63 18.08 -11.15
N GLU A 472 -8.89 19.24 -10.55
CA GLU A 472 -9.13 20.50 -11.23
C GLU A 472 -8.23 21.60 -10.67
N SER A 473 -7.93 22.58 -11.52
CA SER A 473 -7.27 23.83 -11.15
C SER A 473 -8.22 25.01 -11.33
N GLN A 474 -8.19 25.95 -10.40
CA GLN A 474 -8.91 27.21 -10.50
C GLN A 474 -7.96 28.37 -10.16
N PRO A 475 -7.91 29.46 -10.93
CA PRO A 475 -7.17 30.65 -10.54
C PRO A 475 -7.67 31.21 -9.20
N VAL A 476 -6.81 31.92 -8.47
CA VAL A 476 -7.18 32.59 -7.22
C VAL A 476 -6.71 34.04 -7.21
N SER A 477 -7.44 34.90 -6.52
CA SER A 477 -7.02 36.28 -6.21
C SER A 477 -5.93 36.29 -5.13
N GLU A 478 -5.36 37.47 -4.86
CA GLU A 478 -4.24 37.61 -3.90
C GLU A 478 -4.61 37.22 -2.45
N ASP A 479 -5.89 37.31 -2.10
CA ASP A 479 -6.47 36.84 -0.82
C ASP A 479 -6.69 35.32 -0.78
N GLY A 480 -6.44 34.61 -1.88
CA GLY A 480 -6.64 33.17 -2.03
C GLY A 480 -8.07 32.75 -2.40
N SER A 481 -8.97 33.70 -2.65
CA SER A 481 -10.34 33.41 -3.08
C SER A 481 -10.37 32.87 -4.52
N PRO A 482 -11.15 31.82 -4.84
CA PRO A 482 -11.23 31.31 -6.21
C PRO A 482 -11.85 32.33 -7.17
N VAL A 483 -11.22 32.51 -8.33
CA VAL A 483 -11.67 33.41 -9.40
C VAL A 483 -11.64 32.71 -10.76
N GLY A 484 -12.56 33.11 -11.64
CA GLY A 484 -12.69 32.50 -12.96
C GLY A 484 -13.18 31.04 -12.92
N ASP A 485 -13.14 30.38 -14.07
CA ASP A 485 -13.66 29.02 -14.24
C ASP A 485 -12.66 27.95 -13.79
N SER A 486 -13.20 26.82 -13.32
CA SER A 486 -12.41 25.63 -13.00
C SER A 486 -11.98 24.91 -14.29
N LYS A 487 -10.75 24.42 -14.35
CA LYS A 487 -10.20 23.62 -15.44
C LYS A 487 -9.92 22.21 -14.96
N LEU A 488 -10.54 21.21 -15.59
CA LEU A 488 -10.24 19.80 -15.36
C LEU A 488 -8.84 19.46 -15.87
N LEU A 489 -7.98 18.96 -14.99
CA LEU A 489 -6.62 18.54 -15.33
C LEU A 489 -6.57 17.03 -15.56
N TRP A 490 -7.16 16.26 -14.65
CA TRP A 490 -7.10 14.81 -14.69
C TRP A 490 -8.43 14.18 -14.27
N ARG A 491 -8.72 13.02 -14.84
CA ARG A 491 -9.85 12.16 -14.48
C ARG A 491 -9.37 10.71 -14.46
N ALA A 492 -9.71 9.99 -13.39
CA ALA A 492 -9.40 8.57 -13.26
C ALA A 492 -10.12 7.77 -14.34
N THR A 493 -9.40 6.86 -14.96
CA THR A 493 -9.97 5.87 -15.87
C THR A 493 -10.64 4.78 -15.03
N PRO A 494 -11.93 4.49 -15.25
CA PRO A 494 -12.58 3.40 -14.54
C PRO A 494 -11.95 2.05 -14.92
N PRO A 495 -11.90 1.08 -14.00
CA PRO A 495 -11.46 -0.27 -14.31
C PRO A 495 -12.30 -0.89 -15.43
N PRO A 496 -11.73 -1.79 -16.24
CA PRO A 496 -12.49 -2.50 -17.26
C PRO A 496 -13.60 -3.36 -16.61
N PRO A 497 -14.74 -3.57 -17.31
CA PRO A 497 -15.77 -4.51 -16.86
C PRO A 497 -15.19 -5.90 -16.56
N GLY A 498 -15.57 -6.50 -15.44
CA GLY A 498 -15.04 -7.80 -15.02
C GLY A 498 -13.71 -7.73 -14.25
N SER A 499 -13.15 -6.54 -14.03
CA SER A 499 -11.90 -6.36 -13.29
C SER A 499 -11.92 -6.94 -11.87
N GLU A 500 -13.10 -7.03 -11.24
CA GLU A 500 -13.29 -7.67 -9.94
C GLU A 500 -12.95 -9.16 -9.93
N ASN A 501 -12.91 -9.79 -11.10
CA ASN A 501 -12.49 -11.18 -11.28
C ASN A 501 -10.99 -11.30 -11.57
N ILE A 502 -10.26 -10.18 -11.72
CA ILE A 502 -8.81 -10.14 -11.98
C ILE A 502 -8.13 -9.11 -11.07
N TYR A 503 -8.38 -9.23 -9.77
CA TYR A 503 -7.74 -8.42 -8.72
C TYR A 503 -7.99 -6.90 -8.82
N ASN A 504 -9.08 -6.47 -9.47
CA ASN A 504 -9.40 -5.07 -9.78
C ASN A 504 -8.30 -4.37 -10.60
N PHE A 505 -7.60 -5.12 -11.46
CA PHE A 505 -6.54 -4.57 -12.30
C PHE A 505 -7.09 -3.60 -13.36
N SER A 506 -6.38 -2.50 -13.56
CA SER A 506 -6.55 -1.64 -14.73
C SER A 506 -5.97 -2.32 -15.98
N LEU A 507 -6.29 -1.83 -17.17
CA LEU A 507 -5.65 -2.31 -18.40
C LEU A 507 -4.12 -2.14 -18.32
N PHE A 508 -3.64 -1.00 -17.82
CA PHE A 508 -2.20 -0.78 -17.63
C PHE A 508 -1.58 -1.83 -16.69
N THR A 509 -2.26 -2.15 -15.58
CA THR A 509 -1.79 -3.14 -14.60
C THR A 509 -1.73 -4.55 -15.20
N VAL A 510 -2.74 -4.91 -16.01
CA VAL A 510 -2.78 -6.18 -16.72
C VAL A 510 -1.53 -6.33 -17.60
N GLU A 511 -1.09 -5.28 -18.29
CA GLU A 511 0.07 -5.32 -19.19
C GLU A 511 1.43 -5.52 -18.47
N LEU A 512 1.55 -5.15 -17.19
CA LEU A 512 2.83 -5.11 -16.47
C LEU A 512 3.55 -6.46 -16.40
N ASN A 513 2.80 -7.55 -16.24
CA ASN A 513 3.34 -8.89 -16.09
C ASN A 513 3.17 -9.76 -17.36
N GLU A 514 2.86 -9.13 -18.49
CA GLU A 514 2.91 -9.79 -19.81
C GLU A 514 4.37 -10.16 -20.14
N MET A 515 4.61 -11.40 -20.58
CA MET A 515 5.95 -11.88 -20.92
C MET A 515 6.54 -11.10 -22.10
N GLU A 516 7.78 -10.65 -21.96
CA GLU A 516 8.52 -9.96 -23.02
C GLU A 516 9.86 -10.67 -23.29
N PRO A 517 10.27 -10.83 -24.56
CA PRO A 517 11.55 -11.46 -24.89
C PRO A 517 12.72 -10.52 -24.60
N GLY A 518 13.86 -11.12 -24.21
CA GLY A 518 15.11 -10.38 -24.05
C GLY A 518 15.14 -9.43 -22.85
N VAL A 519 14.28 -9.68 -21.84
CA VAL A 519 14.38 -9.07 -20.50
C VAL A 519 15.58 -9.66 -19.73
N ALA A 520 16.05 -8.95 -18.71
CA ALA A 520 17.09 -9.46 -17.81
C ALA A 520 16.62 -10.74 -17.07
N PRO A 521 17.53 -11.67 -16.69
CA PRO A 521 17.18 -12.87 -15.93
C PRO A 521 16.58 -12.56 -14.55
N THR A 522 16.79 -11.34 -14.05
CA THR A 522 16.26 -10.79 -12.79
C THR A 522 14.91 -10.08 -12.96
N ASP A 523 14.33 -10.04 -14.15
CA ASP A 523 13.06 -9.33 -14.41
C ASP A 523 11.87 -10.00 -13.71
N SER A 524 11.02 -9.20 -13.05
CA SER A 524 9.83 -9.68 -12.32
C SER A 524 8.91 -10.58 -13.15
N ARG A 525 8.89 -10.49 -14.49
CA ARG A 525 8.10 -11.39 -15.35
C ARG A 525 8.57 -12.84 -15.31
N LEU A 526 9.86 -13.05 -15.02
CA LEU A 526 10.51 -14.36 -14.90
C LEU A 526 10.40 -14.95 -13.49
N ARG A 527 9.84 -14.19 -12.53
CA ARG A 527 9.66 -14.62 -11.16
C ARG A 527 8.64 -15.79 -11.08
N PRO A 528 9.06 -17.00 -10.65
CA PRO A 528 8.25 -18.21 -10.82
C PRO A 528 7.01 -18.27 -9.92
N ASP A 529 7.11 -17.89 -8.65
CA ASP A 529 5.98 -17.86 -7.70
C ASP A 529 4.88 -16.88 -8.16
N GLN A 530 5.28 -15.71 -8.66
CA GLN A 530 4.37 -14.71 -9.22
C GLN A 530 3.66 -15.22 -10.49
N ARG A 531 4.39 -15.87 -11.40
CA ARG A 531 3.81 -16.46 -12.62
C ARG A 531 2.80 -17.55 -12.29
N LEU A 532 3.17 -18.50 -11.43
CA LEU A 532 2.28 -19.58 -10.99
C LEU A 532 1.01 -19.05 -10.31
N MET A 533 1.12 -17.95 -9.54
CA MET A 533 -0.04 -17.30 -8.97
C MET A 533 -0.98 -16.73 -10.04
N GLU A 534 -0.42 -16.03 -11.04
CA GLU A 534 -1.20 -15.45 -12.16
C GLU A 534 -1.97 -16.54 -12.93
N ASP A 535 -1.34 -17.71 -13.11
CA ASP A 535 -1.89 -18.85 -13.82
C ASP A 535 -2.88 -19.70 -12.96
N GLY A 536 -3.09 -19.32 -11.69
CA GLY A 536 -4.01 -20.00 -10.77
C GLY A 536 -3.41 -21.22 -10.05
N ALA A 537 -2.13 -21.54 -10.26
CA ALA A 537 -1.42 -22.65 -9.63
C ALA A 537 -0.90 -22.28 -8.22
N TRP A 538 -1.81 -21.93 -7.30
CA TRP A 538 -1.47 -21.29 -6.03
C TRP A 538 -0.65 -22.14 -5.05
N ASP A 539 -0.86 -23.46 -5.02
CA ASP A 539 -0.06 -24.35 -4.17
C ASP A 539 1.40 -24.41 -4.63
N GLN A 540 1.61 -24.49 -5.95
CA GLN A 540 2.94 -24.44 -6.56
C GLN A 540 3.57 -23.06 -6.35
N ALA A 541 2.78 -21.98 -6.46
CA ALA A 541 3.23 -20.62 -6.18
C ALA A 541 3.72 -20.48 -4.72
N ASN A 542 3.01 -21.05 -3.74
CA ASN A 542 3.44 -21.05 -2.35
C ASN A 542 4.75 -21.83 -2.14
N GLU A 543 4.93 -22.97 -2.81
CA GLU A 543 6.18 -23.74 -2.76
C GLU A 543 7.36 -22.97 -3.35
N GLU A 544 7.20 -22.41 -4.55
CA GLU A 544 8.23 -21.61 -5.20
C GLU A 544 8.57 -20.36 -4.38
N LYS A 545 7.57 -19.71 -3.79
CA LYS A 545 7.78 -18.57 -2.88
C LYS A 545 8.65 -18.96 -1.69
N ARG A 546 8.40 -20.13 -1.08
CA ARG A 546 9.25 -20.64 0.01
C ARG A 546 10.68 -20.88 -0.48
N ARG A 547 10.84 -21.57 -1.61
CA ARG A 547 12.14 -21.91 -2.19
C ARG A 547 13.00 -20.67 -2.45
N ILE A 548 12.47 -19.65 -3.12
CA ILE A 548 13.22 -18.45 -3.48
C ILE A 548 13.52 -17.55 -2.26
N GLU A 549 12.57 -17.43 -1.32
CA GLU A 549 12.82 -16.68 -0.09
C GLU A 549 13.87 -17.38 0.79
N GLN A 550 13.87 -18.72 0.85
CA GLN A 550 14.89 -19.49 1.54
C GLN A 550 16.26 -19.35 0.86
N LYS A 551 16.33 -19.40 -0.49
CA LYS A 551 17.57 -19.14 -1.25
C LYS A 551 18.17 -17.77 -0.87
N GLN A 552 17.35 -16.73 -0.81
CA GLN A 552 17.78 -15.40 -0.41
C GLN A 552 18.25 -15.33 1.05
N ARG A 553 17.48 -15.92 1.99
CA ARG A 553 17.84 -15.96 3.42
C ARG A 553 19.14 -16.72 3.64
N ALA A 554 19.33 -17.88 3.01
CA ALA A 554 20.52 -18.69 3.13
C ALA A 554 21.77 -18.01 2.55
N LYS A 555 21.62 -17.24 1.45
CA LYS A 555 22.73 -16.44 0.91
C LYS A 555 23.13 -15.32 1.88
N ARG A 556 22.16 -14.68 2.54
CA ARG A 556 22.43 -13.66 3.55
C ARG A 556 23.11 -14.21 4.78
N HIS A 557 22.57 -15.28 5.36
CA HIS A 557 23.11 -15.88 6.57
C HIS A 557 24.59 -16.25 6.39
N ARG A 558 24.92 -16.88 5.24
CA ARG A 558 26.32 -17.19 4.90
C ARG A 558 27.21 -15.96 4.87
N TRP A 559 26.77 -14.87 4.25
CA TRP A 559 27.53 -13.62 4.22
C TRP A 559 27.69 -12.99 5.60
N GLU A 560 26.65 -13.03 6.45
CA GLU A 560 26.71 -12.52 7.82
C GLU A 560 27.69 -13.35 8.69
N GLU A 561 27.69 -14.68 8.55
CA GLU A 561 28.65 -15.59 9.20
C GLU A 561 30.09 -15.36 8.74
N GLU A 562 30.30 -15.20 7.43
CA GLU A 562 31.61 -14.87 6.85
C GLU A 562 32.08 -13.49 7.33
N GLN A 563 31.19 -12.49 7.38
CA GLN A 563 31.53 -11.14 7.86
C GLN A 563 31.86 -11.13 9.36
N ALA A 564 31.19 -11.95 10.15
CA ALA A 564 31.46 -12.08 11.58
C ALA A 564 32.76 -12.85 11.89
N SER A 565 33.20 -13.73 10.98
CA SER A 565 34.43 -14.53 11.13
C SER A 565 35.65 -13.91 10.45
N SER A 566 35.45 -12.99 9.50
CA SER A 566 36.53 -12.25 8.84
C SER A 566 37.04 -11.10 9.71
N SER A 567 38.36 -10.90 9.73
CA SER A 567 39.00 -9.73 10.37
C SER A 567 38.96 -8.49 9.46
N GLU A 568 38.81 -8.69 8.16
CA GLU A 568 38.69 -7.63 7.16
C GLU A 568 37.22 -7.49 6.69
N PRO A 569 36.76 -6.27 6.36
CA PRO A 569 35.44 -6.06 5.77
C PRO A 569 35.28 -6.86 4.47
N LEU A 570 34.21 -7.64 4.35
CA LEU A 570 33.89 -8.32 3.11
C LEU A 570 33.25 -7.36 2.12
N ASP A 571 33.32 -7.73 0.83
CA ASP A 571 32.54 -7.07 -0.19
C ASP A 571 31.04 -7.11 0.16
N PRO A 572 30.28 -6.04 -0.19
CA PRO A 572 28.86 -5.99 0.09
C PRO A 572 28.14 -7.18 -0.57
N LEU A 573 27.25 -7.84 0.19
CA LEU A 573 26.46 -9.00 -0.25
C LEU A 573 25.79 -8.80 -1.61
N PHE A 574 25.38 -7.56 -1.90
CA PHE A 574 24.89 -7.17 -3.20
C PHE A 574 25.12 -5.68 -3.42
N THR A 575 25.55 -5.33 -4.64
CA THR A 575 25.61 -3.97 -5.14
C THR A 575 24.61 -3.85 -6.29
N PRO A 576 23.72 -2.84 -6.30
CA PRO A 576 22.78 -2.64 -7.40
C PRO A 576 23.47 -2.59 -8.76
N CYS A 577 22.91 -3.27 -9.74
CA CYS A 577 23.50 -3.41 -11.07
C CYS A 577 23.28 -2.15 -11.91
N TRP A 578 22.13 -1.52 -11.75
CA TRP A 578 21.63 -0.50 -12.69
C TRP A 578 21.54 0.88 -12.07
N PHE A 579 21.61 0.96 -10.74
CA PHE A 579 21.56 2.20 -9.98
C PHE A 579 22.81 2.38 -9.12
N SER A 580 23.18 3.63 -8.88
CA SER A 580 24.28 3.99 -7.98
C SER A 580 23.80 5.02 -6.97
N LEU A 581 24.21 4.86 -5.72
CA LEU A 581 23.92 5.83 -4.67
C LEU A 581 24.75 7.09 -4.89
N VAL A 582 24.09 8.24 -5.04
CA VAL A 582 24.71 9.55 -5.28
C VAL A 582 24.08 10.57 -4.35
N THR A 583 24.83 11.58 -3.92
CA THR A 583 24.24 12.74 -3.22
C THR A 583 23.63 13.68 -4.25
N ASP A 584 22.32 13.92 -4.17
CA ASP A 584 21.63 14.86 -5.05
C ASP A 584 22.07 16.29 -4.72
N ASN A 585 22.55 17.02 -5.73
CA ASN A 585 23.11 18.36 -5.55
C ASN A 585 22.06 19.43 -5.21
N VAL A 586 20.77 19.15 -5.44
CA VAL A 586 19.65 20.06 -5.20
C VAL A 586 19.06 19.84 -3.81
N THR A 587 18.82 18.59 -3.42
CA THR A 587 18.23 18.25 -2.11
C THR A 587 19.27 18.02 -1.01
N GLY A 588 20.51 17.66 -1.38
CA GLY A 588 21.55 17.22 -0.45
C GLY A 588 21.34 15.82 0.12
N GLU A 589 20.28 15.11 -0.30
CA GLU A 589 19.96 13.77 0.15
C GLU A 589 20.69 12.70 -0.69
N GLN A 590 20.97 11.55 -0.10
CA GLN A 590 21.43 10.40 -0.88
C GLN A 590 20.27 9.82 -1.68
N SER A 591 20.51 9.53 -2.95
CA SER A 591 19.53 8.95 -3.87
C SER A 591 20.20 8.02 -4.88
N TYR A 592 19.57 6.88 -5.18
CA TYR A 592 19.90 5.92 -6.21
C TYR A 592 19.54 6.49 -7.57
N VAL A 593 20.57 6.81 -8.35
CA VAL A 593 20.45 7.36 -9.70
C VAL A 593 20.76 6.26 -10.71
N TYR A 594 19.96 6.21 -11.77
CA TYR A 594 20.16 5.28 -12.88
C TYR A 594 21.50 5.53 -13.58
N THR A 595 22.25 4.45 -13.81
CA THR A 595 23.62 4.50 -14.35
C THR A 595 23.69 4.67 -15.87
N GLY A 596 22.55 4.53 -16.58
CA GLY A 596 22.51 4.57 -18.05
C GLY A 596 22.73 3.20 -18.73
N LYS A 597 23.15 2.17 -17.98
CA LYS A 597 23.72 0.94 -18.56
C LYS A 597 22.72 -0.16 -18.91
N TYR A 598 21.52 -0.15 -18.34
CA TYR A 598 20.55 -1.24 -18.51
C TYR A 598 20.14 -1.43 -19.97
N TRP A 599 19.73 -0.36 -20.65
CA TRP A 599 19.31 -0.43 -22.04
C TRP A 599 20.45 -0.80 -23.00
N GLU A 600 21.69 -0.40 -22.69
CA GLU A 600 22.88 -0.82 -23.43
C GLU A 600 23.17 -2.32 -23.27
N ALA A 601 23.05 -2.84 -22.05
CA ALA A 601 23.14 -4.27 -21.76
C ALA A 601 22.05 -5.07 -22.48
N LYS A 602 20.79 -4.59 -22.44
CA LYS A 602 19.67 -5.17 -23.16
C LYS A 602 19.90 -5.23 -24.66
N SER A 603 20.38 -4.15 -25.28
CA SER A 603 20.65 -4.12 -26.72
C SER A 603 21.68 -5.16 -27.16
N ARG A 604 22.62 -5.51 -26.27
CA ARG A 604 23.67 -6.51 -26.48
C ARG A 604 23.27 -7.90 -25.98
N GLN A 605 22.13 -8.02 -25.27
CA GLN A 605 21.73 -9.23 -24.55
C GLN A 605 22.82 -9.75 -23.61
N ASP A 606 23.56 -8.84 -22.97
CA ASP A 606 24.62 -9.14 -22.02
C ASP A 606 24.13 -8.91 -20.59
N TRP A 607 23.88 -10.02 -19.88
CA TRP A 607 23.36 -10.02 -18.51
C TRP A 607 24.40 -10.49 -17.49
N SER A 608 25.69 -10.44 -17.82
CA SER A 608 26.77 -10.94 -16.98
C SER A 608 26.85 -10.28 -15.60
N CYS A 609 26.35 -9.06 -15.45
CA CYS A 609 26.27 -8.38 -14.15
C CYS A 609 25.06 -8.79 -13.30
N CYS A 610 24.03 -9.41 -13.87
CA CYS A 610 22.82 -9.78 -13.13
C CYS A 610 23.09 -10.92 -12.14
N PRO A 611 22.62 -10.83 -10.89
CA PRO A 611 22.66 -11.95 -9.95
C PRO A 611 21.68 -13.07 -10.32
N ASP A 612 21.99 -14.29 -9.90
CA ASP A 612 21.03 -15.40 -9.88
C ASP A 612 20.17 -15.35 -8.59
N ILE A 613 18.89 -14.99 -8.74
CA ILE A 613 17.97 -14.71 -7.62
C ILE A 613 16.73 -15.60 -7.56
N TYR A 614 16.36 -16.29 -8.64
CA TYR A 614 15.18 -17.16 -8.68
C TYR A 614 15.49 -18.63 -8.38
#